data_AF-A0A397DPF8-F1
#
_entry.id   AF-A0A397DPF8-F1
#
_cell.length_a   1.000
_cell.length_b   1.000
_cell.length_c   1.000
_cell.angle_alpha   90.00
_cell.angle_beta   90.00
_cell.angle_gamma   90.00
#
_symmetry.space_group_name_H-M   'P 1'
#
loop_
_entity.id
_entity.type
_entity.pdbx_description
1 polymer ?
#
loop_
_entity_poly.entity_id
_entity_poly.type
_entity_poly.pdbx_seq_one_letter_code
_entity_poly.pdbx_strand_id
1 'polypeptide(L)'
;MAENGQILLPNVGVGHASIEDLAKLVKAKREFAQEKVISHQRVKLLREEIAECYLKNGVNHYVACKALREQYSVLVKDPWLAMKPVCIFTSASLSSSTDASTPYLTMRVS
;
A
#
# COMPACT_ATOMS: atom_id res chain seq x y z
N MET A 1 -5.99 2.50 -22.21
CA MET A 1 -4.72 2.27 -21.49
C MET A 1 -4.40 3.56 -20.76
N ALA A 2 -4.46 3.58 -19.43
CA ALA A 2 -4.33 4.80 -18.62
C ALA A 2 -2.95 4.82 -17.95
N GLU A 3 -2.14 5.80 -18.31
CA GLU A 3 -0.71 5.88 -17.96
C GLU A 3 -0.41 6.52 -16.60
N ASN A 4 -1.41 6.80 -15.75
CA ASN A 4 -1.19 7.46 -14.45
C ASN A 4 -2.03 6.92 -13.28
N GLY A 5 -2.58 5.70 -13.35
CA GLY A 5 -3.24 5.02 -12.22
C GLY A 5 -4.46 5.75 -11.60
N GLN A 6 -4.81 6.93 -12.08
CA GLN A 6 -5.98 7.69 -11.66
C GLN A 6 -7.15 7.29 -12.55
N ILE A 7 -8.04 6.49 -11.99
CA ILE A 7 -9.40 6.37 -12.51
C ILE A 7 -10.10 7.67 -12.12
N LEU A 8 -10.21 8.58 -13.07
CA LEU A 8 -11.12 9.72 -12.99
C LEU A 8 -12.53 9.13 -12.89
N LEU A 9 -13.06 9.02 -11.66
CA LEU A 9 -14.49 8.87 -11.50
C LEU A 9 -15.12 10.12 -12.12
N PRO A 10 -16.08 9.98 -13.05
CA PRO A 10 -16.82 11.13 -13.53
C PRO A 10 -17.38 11.89 -12.33
N ASN A 11 -17.08 13.19 -12.22
CA ASN A 11 -17.75 14.08 -11.29
C ASN A 11 -19.20 14.21 -11.75
N VAL A 12 -20.02 13.18 -11.51
CA VAL A 12 -21.44 13.24 -11.82
C VAL A 12 -22.04 14.07 -10.71
N GLY A 13 -22.32 15.34 -11.03
CA GLY A 13 -23.14 16.18 -10.16
C GLY A 13 -24.44 15.44 -9.90
N VAL A 14 -24.93 15.54 -8.66
CA VAL A 14 -26.08 14.79 -8.13
C VAL A 14 -27.40 15.03 -8.92
N GLY A 15 -27.40 15.89 -9.95
CA GLY A 15 -28.58 16.32 -10.70
C GLY A 15 -28.81 15.71 -12.10
N HIS A 16 -27.92 14.86 -12.64
CA HIS A 16 -28.04 14.39 -14.04
C HIS A 16 -27.68 12.92 -14.30
N ALA A 17 -27.49 12.10 -13.26
CA ALA A 17 -27.19 10.67 -13.43
C ALA A 17 -28.47 9.84 -13.59
N SER A 18 -28.56 9.04 -14.66
CA SER A 18 -29.58 8.00 -14.73
C SER A 18 -29.35 6.92 -13.66
N ILE A 19 -30.39 6.17 -13.28
CA ILE A 19 -30.28 5.07 -12.29
C ILE A 19 -29.21 4.05 -12.74
N GLU A 20 -29.11 3.81 -14.05
CA GLU A 20 -28.14 2.91 -14.66
C GLU A 20 -26.69 3.40 -14.49
N ASP A 21 -26.47 4.71 -14.57
CA ASP A 21 -25.14 5.29 -14.38
C ASP A 21 -24.69 5.20 -12.92
N LEU A 22 -25.61 5.38 -11.97
CA LEU A 22 -25.32 5.15 -10.55
C LEU A 22 -24.91 3.70 -10.29
N ALA A 23 -25.60 2.73 -10.90
CA ALA A 23 -25.25 1.32 -10.77
C ALA A 23 -23.83 1.01 -11.32
N LYS A 24 -23.47 1.57 -12.48
CA LYS A 24 -22.12 1.43 -13.06
C LYS A 24 -21.05 2.05 -12.16
N LEU A 25 -21.31 3.23 -11.59
CA LEU A 25 -20.36 3.89 -10.68
C LEU A 25 -20.14 3.09 -9.39
N VAL A 26 -21.22 2.55 -8.80
CA VAL A 26 -21.11 1.71 -7.60
C VAL A 26 -20.31 0.44 -7.90
N LYS A 27 -20.53 -0.19 -9.07
CA LYS A 27 -19.76 -1.35 -9.50
C LYS A 27 -18.28 -1.01 -9.66
N ALA A 28 -17.95 0.05 -10.39
CA ALA A 28 -16.57 0.49 -10.59
C ALA A 28 -15.86 0.81 -9.26
N LYS A 29 -16.55 1.46 -8.31
CA LYS A 29 -16.02 1.71 -6.96
C LYS A 29 -15.70 0.42 -6.20
N ARG A 30 -16.58 -0.59 -6.30
CA ARG A 30 -16.36 -1.89 -5.64
C ARG A 30 -15.17 -2.63 -6.23
N GLU A 31 -15.08 -2.68 -7.55
CA GLU A 31 -13.96 -3.33 -8.26
C GLU A 31 -12.63 -2.67 -7.89
N PHE A 32 -12.56 -1.33 -7.92
CA PHE A 32 -11.37 -0.59 -7.50
C PHE A 32 -10.98 -0.84 -6.04
N ALA A 33 -11.98 -0.89 -5.13
CA ALA A 33 -11.72 -1.19 -3.73
C ALA A 33 -11.17 -2.62 -3.55
N GLN A 34 -11.67 -3.59 -4.30
CA GLN A 34 -11.18 -4.97 -4.27
C GLN A 34 -9.74 -5.06 -4.81
N GLU A 35 -9.45 -4.43 -5.95
CA GLU A 35 -8.09 -4.37 -6.51
C GLU A 35 -7.09 -3.77 -5.52
N LYS A 36 -7.50 -2.71 -4.81
CA LYS A 36 -6.68 -2.12 -3.75
C LYS A 36 -6.35 -3.11 -2.65
N VAL A 37 -7.34 -3.83 -2.14
CA VAL A 37 -7.12 -4.83 -1.10
C VAL A 37 -6.20 -5.95 -1.60
N ILE A 38 -6.42 -6.44 -2.82
CA ILE A 38 -5.59 -7.49 -3.43
C ILE A 38 -4.13 -7.01 -3.55
N SER A 39 -3.92 -5.79 -4.04
CA SER A 39 -2.58 -5.23 -4.20
C SER A 39 -1.85 -5.04 -2.86
N HIS A 40 -2.56 -4.63 -1.80
CA HIS A 40 -2.00 -4.52 -0.46
C HIS A 40 -1.64 -5.89 0.11
N GLN A 41 -2.46 -6.91 -0.13
CA GLN A 41 -2.19 -8.27 0.32
C GLN A 41 -0.98 -8.86 -0.39
N ARG A 42 -0.78 -8.59 -1.68
CA ARG A 42 0.42 -9.00 -2.42
C ARG A 42 1.70 -8.45 -1.81
N VAL A 43 1.71 -7.17 -1.43
CA VAL A 43 2.88 -6.55 -0.79
C VAL A 43 3.18 -7.19 0.57
N LYS A 44 2.15 -7.57 1.35
CA LYS A 44 2.33 -8.29 2.62
C LYS A 44 2.95 -9.68 2.41
N LEU A 45 2.43 -10.46 1.46
CA LEU A 45 2.98 -11.78 1.14
C LEU A 45 4.45 -11.69 0.72
N LEU A 46 4.78 -10.74 -0.16
CA LEU A 46 6.16 -10.53 -0.59
C LEU A 46 7.09 -10.15 0.58
N ARG A 47 6.58 -9.40 1.56
CA ARG A 47 7.32 -9.06 2.78
C ARG A 47 7.59 -10.28 3.65
N GLU A 48 6.62 -11.19 3.77
CA GLU A 48 6.77 -12.46 4.48
C GLU A 48 7.79 -13.37 3.77
N GLU A 49 7.72 -13.48 2.44
CA GLU A 49 8.68 -14.25 1.64
C GLU A 49 10.12 -13.73 1.77
N ILE A 50 10.32 -12.41 1.81
CA ILE A 50 11.64 -11.81 2.08
C ILE A 50 12.14 -12.18 3.46
N ALA A 51 11.28 -12.11 4.48
CA ALA A 51 11.63 -12.48 5.85
C ALA A 51 12.04 -13.96 5.93
N GLU A 52 11.29 -14.86 5.27
CA GLU A 52 11.67 -16.26 5.16
C GLU A 52 13.00 -16.46 4.43
N CYS A 53 13.24 -15.71 3.35
CA CYS A 53 14.49 -15.80 2.61
C CYS A 53 15.69 -15.39 3.47
N TYR A 54 15.53 -14.38 4.34
CA TYR A 54 16.56 -13.95 5.28
C TYR A 54 16.84 -15.04 6.33
N LEU A 55 15.79 -15.66 6.86
CA LEU A 55 15.92 -16.76 7.82
C LEU A 55 16.60 -17.99 7.20
N LYS A 56 16.27 -18.33 5.95
CA LYS A 56 16.82 -19.51 5.25
C LYS A 56 18.29 -19.32 4.83
N ASN A 57 18.66 -18.14 4.34
CA ASN A 57 20.00 -17.89 3.78
C ASN A 57 21.01 -17.27 4.76
N GLY A 58 20.54 -16.75 5.90
CA GLY A 58 21.40 -16.16 6.93
C GLY A 58 22.31 -15.07 6.37
N VAL A 59 23.62 -15.21 6.55
CA VAL A 59 24.62 -14.21 6.11
C VAL A 59 24.60 -14.00 4.58
N ASN A 60 24.22 -15.00 3.78
CA ASN A 60 24.21 -14.90 2.32
C ASN A 60 22.94 -14.23 1.74
N HIS A 61 22.05 -13.70 2.58
CA HIS A 61 20.79 -13.10 2.14
C HIS A 61 20.98 -11.90 1.18
N TYR A 62 22.12 -11.21 1.19
CA TYR A 62 22.40 -10.08 0.30
C TYR A 62 22.38 -10.45 -1.19
N VAL A 63 22.88 -11.64 -1.53
CA VAL A 63 22.94 -12.12 -2.91
C VAL A 63 21.71 -12.97 -3.22
N ALA A 64 21.36 -13.90 -2.33
CA ALA A 64 20.27 -14.85 -2.53
C ALA A 64 18.88 -14.17 -2.58
N CYS A 65 18.64 -13.18 -1.71
CA CYS A 65 17.34 -12.52 -1.60
C CYS A 65 17.25 -11.19 -2.39
N LYS A 66 18.25 -10.89 -3.23
CA LYS A 66 18.33 -9.63 -3.99
C LYS A 66 17.11 -9.41 -4.88
N ALA A 67 16.71 -10.44 -5.63
CA ALA A 67 15.58 -10.36 -6.57
C ALA A 67 14.26 -10.01 -5.85
N LEU A 68 13.98 -10.67 -4.72
CA LEU A 68 12.78 -10.39 -3.92
C LEU A 68 12.80 -8.96 -3.36
N ARG A 69 13.96 -8.50 -2.88
CA ARG A 69 14.15 -7.15 -2.37
C ARG A 69 13.92 -6.09 -3.46
N GLU A 70 14.41 -6.32 -4.67
CA GLU A 70 14.20 -5.42 -5.81
C GLU A 70 12.72 -5.33 -6.19
N GLN A 71 12.03 -6.47 -6.28
CA GLN A 71 10.58 -6.51 -6.55
C GLN A 71 9.79 -5.72 -5.49
N TYR A 72 10.09 -5.95 -4.20
CA TYR A 72 9.45 -5.21 -3.11
C TYR A 72 9.76 -3.71 -3.16
N SER A 73 10.99 -3.34 -3.53
CA SER A 73 11.39 -1.93 -3.64
C SER A 73 10.63 -1.17 -4.73
N VAL A 74 10.23 -1.85 -5.82
CA VAL A 74 9.41 -1.25 -6.87
C VAL A 74 8.01 -0.98 -6.33
N LEU A 75 7.39 -1.99 -5.70
CA LEU A 75 6.01 -1.88 -5.19
C LEU A 75 5.85 -0.87 -4.06
N VAL A 76 6.87 -0.69 -3.20
CA VAL A 76 6.79 0.26 -2.07
C VAL A 76 7.01 1.71 -2.52
N LYS A 77 7.67 1.94 -3.65
CA LYS A 77 7.82 3.29 -4.21
C LYS A 77 6.49 3.86 -4.70
N ASP A 78 5.56 3.00 -5.08
CA ASP A 78 4.23 3.41 -5.52
C ASP A 78 3.46 4.03 -4.33
N PRO A 79 3.06 5.31 -4.40
CA PRO A 79 2.39 6.01 -3.28
C PRO A 79 1.08 5.35 -2.82
N TRP A 80 0.47 4.57 -3.69
CA TRP A 80 -0.80 3.88 -3.45
C TRP A 80 -0.64 2.53 -2.72
N LEU A 81 0.52 1.90 -2.88
CA LEU A 81 0.90 0.62 -2.28
C LEU A 81 1.80 0.77 -1.06
N ALA A 82 2.46 1.93 -0.93
CA ALA A 82 3.16 2.29 0.28
C ALA A 82 2.19 2.14 1.47
N MET A 83 2.43 1.14 2.32
CA MET A 83 1.70 0.89 3.57
C MET A 83 2.01 2.00 4.57
N LYS A 84 1.75 3.25 4.20
CA LYS A 84 1.74 4.38 5.12
C LYS A 84 0.59 4.11 6.09
N PRO A 85 0.83 4.15 7.40
CA PRO A 85 -0.28 4.09 8.33
C PRO A 85 -1.24 5.21 7.94
N VAL A 86 -2.51 4.88 7.72
CA VAL A 86 -3.56 5.89 7.75
C VAL A 86 -3.51 6.41 9.18
N CYS A 87 -2.87 7.56 9.40
CA CYS A 87 -3.00 8.29 10.64
C CYS A 87 -4.47 8.71 10.72
N ILE A 88 -5.30 7.84 11.29
CA ILE A 88 -6.65 8.19 11.69
C ILE A 88 -6.46 9.15 12.87
N PHE A 89 -6.48 10.45 12.56
CA PHE A 89 -6.59 11.60 13.45
C PHE A 89 -6.42 11.29 14.96
N THR A 90 -5.20 11.40 15.46
CA THR A 90 -5.00 12.04 16.76
C THR A 90 -4.20 13.30 16.51
N SER A 91 -4.77 14.43 16.93
CA SER A 91 -4.14 15.75 16.92
C SER A 91 -2.95 15.76 17.88
N ALA A 92 -1.84 15.17 17.48
CA ALA A 92 -0.56 15.34 18.13
C ALA A 92 0.45 15.67 17.03
N SER A 93 0.70 16.97 16.89
CA SER A 93 1.91 17.60 16.35
C SER A 93 2.84 16.68 15.53
N LEU A 94 2.81 16.85 14.20
CA LEU A 94 3.86 16.35 13.31
C LEU A 94 5.20 16.96 13.74
N SER A 95 6.02 16.20 14.45
CA SER A 95 7.47 16.27 14.22
C SER A 95 7.78 15.25 13.13
N SER A 96 8.09 15.78 11.95
CA SER A 96 8.72 15.04 10.86
C SER A 96 10.06 14.47 11.35
N SER A 97 10.06 13.22 11.80
CA SER A 97 11.28 12.43 11.92
C SER A 97 11.19 11.27 10.94
N THR A 98 11.83 11.48 9.80
CA THR A 98 12.27 10.45 8.88
C THR A 98 13.20 9.49 9.62
N ASP A 99 12.68 8.37 10.13
CA ASP A 99 13.54 7.27 10.54
C ASP A 99 13.03 5.95 9.97
N ALA A 100 13.49 5.70 8.75
CA ALA A 100 13.50 4.41 8.13
C ALA A 100 14.59 3.54 8.79
N SER A 101 14.36 3.02 10.01
CA SER A 101 15.09 1.87 10.59
C SER A 101 14.64 1.59 12.01
N THR A 102 13.75 0.61 12.20
CA THR A 102 13.72 -0.41 13.28
C THR A 102 12.29 -0.89 13.57
N PRO A 103 12.02 -2.21 13.60
CA PRO A 103 10.72 -2.77 13.97
C PRO A 103 10.68 -3.22 15.45
N TYR A 104 11.17 -2.41 16.39
CA TYR A 104 11.03 -2.70 17.81
C TYR A 104 10.35 -1.56 18.55
N LEU A 105 9.19 -1.90 19.13
CA LEU A 105 8.33 -1.05 19.93
C LEU A 105 9.02 -0.73 21.26
N THR A 106 9.66 0.43 21.39
CA THR A 106 10.14 0.88 22.72
C THR A 106 8.97 1.53 23.47
N MET A 107 8.38 0.81 24.43
CA MET A 107 7.51 1.45 25.43
C MET A 107 8.39 2.30 26.35
N ARG A 108 8.15 3.61 26.41
CA ARG A 108 8.62 4.44 27.52
C ARG A 108 7.70 4.19 28.71
N VAL A 109 8.25 3.68 29.80
CA VAL A 109 7.61 3.67 31.12
C VAL A 109 8.00 5.00 31.78
N SER A 110 6.99 5.76 32.19
CA SER A 110 7.14 7.00 32.98
C SER A 110 7.57 6.70 34.41
#